data_AF-A0A973MII5-F1
#
_entry.id   AF-A0A973MII5-F1
#
_cell.length_a   1.000
_cell.length_b   1.000
_cell.length_c   1.000
_cell.angle_alpha   90.00
_cell.angle_beta   90.00
_cell.angle_gamma   90.00
#
_symmetry.space_group_name_H-M   'P 1'
#
loop_
_entity.id
_entity.type
_entity.pdbx_description
1 polymer ?
#
loop_
_entity_poly.entity_id
_entity_poly.type
_entity_poly.pdbx_seq_one_letter_code
_entity_poly.pdbx_strand_id
1 'polypeptide(L)'
;MLEALVTTATGALSATIGVLVGGIVTRRAQDRQWLRDQQLAVYQELFSHYAKFTMELRRAHGDRRGWDYDWGEWSATLLRASLVAPADVASEINSFGQAIDTFLDQVARSSDPRHDPLTPEAFERARNAPAQAQMKLVNAIRRSLGHDADGLSFGIGG
;
A
#
# COMPACT_ATOMS: atom_id res chain seq x y z
N MET A 1 -21.02 19.09 60.56
CA MET A 1 -19.73 18.50 60.13
C MET A 1 -19.87 17.10 59.48
N LEU A 2 -21.05 16.70 58.98
CA LEU A 2 -21.22 15.41 58.28
C LEU A 2 -21.33 15.53 56.74
N GLU A 3 -21.55 16.73 56.19
CA GLU A 3 -21.77 16.91 54.74
C GLU A 3 -20.48 16.98 53.90
N ALA A 4 -19.31 17.23 54.51
CA ALA A 4 -18.05 17.40 53.77
C ALA A 4 -17.33 16.07 53.44
N LEU A 5 -17.70 14.97 54.09
CA LEU A 5 -17.02 13.67 53.93
C LEU A 5 -17.65 12.80 52.82
N VAL A 6 -18.90 13.05 52.43
CA VAL A 6 -19.58 12.27 51.39
C VAL A 6 -19.17 12.72 49.97
N THR A 7 -18.88 14.01 49.79
CA THR A 7 -18.52 14.56 48.47
C THR A 7 -17.08 14.23 48.07
N THR A 8 -16.16 14.12 49.03
CA THR A 8 -14.73 13.89 48.78
C THR A 8 -14.43 12.41 48.45
N ALA A 9 -15.22 11.48 48.99
CA ALA A 9 -15.09 10.04 48.70
C ALA A 9 -15.61 9.67 47.29
N THR A 10 -16.58 10.42 46.76
CA THR A 10 -17.21 10.13 45.46
C THR A 10 -16.37 10.63 44.27
N GLY A 11 -15.63 11.73 44.44
CA GLY A 11 -14.74 12.29 43.40
C GLY A 11 -13.50 11.44 43.11
N ALA A 12 -12.91 10.81 44.13
CA ALA A 12 -11.70 9.99 43.97
C ALA A 12 -11.96 8.69 43.19
N LEU A 13 -13.10 8.04 43.41
CA LEU A 13 -13.48 6.81 42.70
C LEU A 13 -13.82 7.06 41.21
N SER A 14 -14.38 8.23 40.90
CA SER A 14 -14.70 8.62 39.50
C SER A 14 -13.43 8.86 38.67
N ALA A 15 -12.39 9.44 39.28
CA ALA A 15 -11.10 9.68 38.63
C ALA A 15 -10.33 8.37 38.36
N THR A 16 -10.38 7.38 39.24
CA THR A 16 -9.66 6.11 39.05
C THR A 16 -10.26 5.25 37.93
N ILE A 17 -11.59 5.24 37.79
CA ILE A 17 -12.28 4.55 36.69
C ILE A 17 -12.00 5.28 35.36
N GLY A 18 -12.02 6.62 35.35
CA GLY A 18 -11.67 7.41 34.17
C GLY A 18 -10.24 7.20 33.68
N VAL A 19 -9.26 7.04 34.58
CA VAL A 19 -7.85 6.78 34.22
C VAL A 19 -7.61 5.33 33.77
N LEU A 20 -8.30 4.33 34.34
CA LEU A 20 -8.17 2.93 33.90
C LEU A 20 -8.84 2.70 32.53
N VAL A 21 -10.02 3.30 32.31
CA VAL A 21 -10.70 3.27 31.00
C VAL A 21 -9.91 4.10 29.99
N GLY A 22 -9.41 5.28 30.37
CA GLY A 22 -8.55 6.12 29.53
C GLY A 22 -7.23 5.45 29.14
N GLY A 23 -6.59 4.71 30.04
CA GLY A 23 -5.34 3.99 29.77
C GLY A 23 -5.50 2.80 28.82
N ILE A 24 -6.60 2.04 28.93
CA ILE A 24 -6.89 0.92 28.03
C ILE A 24 -7.36 1.42 26.65
N VAL A 25 -8.15 2.50 26.60
CA VAL A 25 -8.59 3.14 25.35
C VAL A 25 -7.42 3.80 24.63
N THR A 26 -6.53 4.48 25.34
CA THR A 26 -5.32 5.10 24.76
C THR A 26 -4.38 4.05 24.18
N ARG A 27 -4.16 2.92 24.87
CA ARG A 27 -3.30 1.84 24.37
C ARG A 27 -3.86 1.20 23.10
N ARG A 28 -5.17 0.92 23.05
CA ARG A 28 -5.83 0.40 21.82
C ARG A 28 -5.80 1.39 20.66
N ALA A 29 -5.93 2.69 20.93
CA ALA A 29 -5.84 3.72 19.90
C ALA A 29 -4.40 3.83 19.35
N GLN A 30 -3.39 3.77 20.23
CA GLN A 30 -1.98 3.77 19.86
C GLN A 30 -1.60 2.52 19.03
N ASP A 31 -2.03 1.33 19.45
CA ASP A 31 -1.74 0.09 18.71
C ASP A 31 -2.37 0.10 17.30
N ARG A 32 -3.60 0.63 17.16
CA ARG A 32 -4.26 0.79 15.85
C ARG A 32 -3.58 1.82 14.97
N GLN A 33 -3.12 2.93 15.55
CA GLN A 33 -2.39 3.95 14.82
C GLN A 33 -1.04 3.42 14.34
N TRP A 34 -0.31 2.72 15.21
CA TRP A 34 0.97 2.10 14.87
C TRP A 34 0.83 1.08 13.73
N LEU A 35 -0.19 0.23 13.76
CA LEU A 35 -0.47 -0.70 12.66
C LEU A 35 -0.79 0.03 11.35
N ARG A 36 -1.57 1.12 11.40
CA ARG A 36 -1.86 1.95 10.22
C ARG A 36 -0.61 2.61 9.64
N ASP A 37 0.26 3.14 10.49
CA ASP A 37 1.50 3.78 10.05
C ASP A 37 2.45 2.75 9.40
N GLN A 38 2.53 1.53 9.95
CA GLN A 38 3.26 0.43 9.32
C GLN A 38 2.67 0.01 7.97
N GLN A 39 1.33 -0.13 7.88
CA GLN A 39 0.66 -0.45 6.61
C GLN A 39 0.97 0.60 5.54
N LEU A 40 0.85 1.89 5.88
CA LEU A 40 1.13 2.98 4.96
C LEU A 40 2.58 3.00 4.50
N ALA A 41 3.53 2.76 5.41
CA ALA A 41 4.95 2.69 5.06
C ALA A 41 5.25 1.59 4.05
N VAL A 42 4.70 0.38 4.26
CA VAL A 42 4.92 -0.75 3.36
C VAL A 42 4.18 -0.56 2.03
N TYR A 43 2.99 0.02 2.01
CA TYR A 43 2.30 0.35 0.75
C TYR A 43 3.04 1.43 -0.04
N GLN A 44 3.61 2.43 0.62
CA GLN A 44 4.44 3.44 -0.03
C GLN A 44 5.69 2.80 -0.64
N GLU A 45 6.33 1.87 0.06
CA GLU A 45 7.46 1.11 -0.47
C GLU A 45 7.06 0.33 -1.73
N LEU A 46 5.94 -0.40 -1.69
CA LEU A 46 5.41 -1.14 -2.83
C LEU A 46 5.20 -0.26 -4.07
N PHE A 47 4.54 0.90 -3.91
CA PHE A 47 4.32 1.82 -5.02
C PHE A 47 5.60 2.51 -5.48
N SER A 48 6.56 2.73 -4.59
CA SER A 48 7.90 3.23 -4.96
C SER A 48 8.62 2.23 -5.86
N HIS A 49 8.59 0.94 -5.50
CA HIS A 49 9.17 -0.13 -6.31
C HIS A 49 8.49 -0.21 -7.68
N TYR A 50 7.16 -0.18 -7.72
CA TYR A 50 6.39 -0.14 -8.96
C TYR A 50 6.82 0.99 -9.89
N ALA A 51 6.84 2.23 -9.39
CA ALA A 51 7.22 3.39 -10.17
C ALA A 51 8.67 3.33 -10.68
N LYS A 52 9.59 2.84 -9.85
CA LYS A 52 11.01 2.69 -10.22
C LYS A 52 11.19 1.71 -11.37
N PHE A 53 10.65 0.49 -11.28
CA PHE A 53 10.87 -0.49 -12.36
C PHE A 53 10.13 -0.11 -13.65
N THR A 54 8.94 0.49 -13.56
CA THR A 54 8.22 0.93 -14.78
C THR A 54 8.98 2.04 -15.50
N MET A 55 9.56 2.99 -14.76
CA MET A 55 10.43 4.02 -15.33
C MET A 55 11.71 3.41 -15.95
N GLU A 56 12.37 2.48 -15.26
CA GLU A 56 13.58 1.83 -15.79
C GLU A 56 13.29 1.00 -17.04
N LEU A 57 12.21 0.24 -17.08
CA LEU A 57 11.77 -0.49 -18.27
C LEU A 57 11.43 0.46 -19.43
N ARG A 58 10.74 1.56 -19.15
CA ARG A 58 10.42 2.57 -20.16
C ARG A 58 11.68 3.15 -20.79
N ARG A 59 12.67 3.52 -19.95
CA ARG A 59 13.98 3.99 -20.43
C ARG A 59 14.74 2.91 -21.18
N ALA A 60 14.67 1.66 -20.73
CA ALA A 60 15.34 0.54 -21.37
C ALA A 60 14.88 0.36 -22.83
N HIS A 61 13.57 0.42 -23.08
CA HIS A 61 13.04 0.37 -24.45
C HIS A 61 13.34 1.64 -25.26
N GLY A 62 13.27 2.82 -24.64
CA GLY A 62 13.56 4.09 -25.32
C GLY A 62 15.02 4.22 -25.74
N ASP A 63 15.94 3.89 -24.84
CA ASP A 63 17.39 4.03 -25.02
C ASP A 63 18.03 2.78 -25.61
N ARG A 64 17.25 1.71 -25.85
CA ARG A 64 17.71 0.39 -26.30
C ARG A 64 18.80 -0.20 -25.42
N ARG A 65 18.65 -0.04 -24.11
CA ARG A 65 19.62 -0.49 -23.12
C ARG A 65 19.10 -1.67 -22.33
N GLY A 66 20.04 -2.41 -21.77
CA GLY A 66 19.68 -3.35 -20.72
C GLY A 66 19.18 -2.63 -19.49
N TRP A 67 18.46 -3.38 -18.67
CA TRP A 67 17.94 -2.92 -17.41
C TRP A 67 18.31 -3.95 -16.35
N ASP A 68 18.50 -3.45 -15.14
CA ASP A 68 18.82 -4.25 -13.98
C ASP A 68 17.97 -3.69 -12.84
N TYR A 69 17.14 -4.55 -12.28
CA TYR A 69 16.22 -4.19 -11.22
C TYR A 69 16.11 -5.35 -10.25
N ASP A 70 16.09 -5.02 -8.96
CA ASP A 70 16.03 -6.01 -7.90
C ASP A 70 14.62 -6.63 -7.79
N TRP A 71 14.41 -7.70 -8.56
CA TRP A 71 13.19 -8.50 -8.54
C TRP A 71 12.97 -9.26 -7.23
N GLY A 72 14.06 -9.54 -6.51
CA GLY A 72 14.00 -10.10 -5.17
C GLY A 72 13.34 -9.12 -4.21
N GLU A 73 13.78 -7.86 -4.23
CA GLU A 73 13.23 -6.80 -3.37
C GLU A 73 11.76 -6.47 -3.72
N TRP A 74 11.38 -6.50 -5.00
CA TRP A 74 9.98 -6.40 -5.40
C TRP A 74 9.11 -7.52 -4.80
N SER A 75 9.56 -8.76 -4.93
CA SER A 75 8.84 -9.93 -4.40
C SER A 75 8.74 -9.88 -2.88
N ALA A 76 9.83 -9.48 -2.21
CA ALA A 76 9.86 -9.28 -0.76
C ALA A 76 8.88 -8.18 -0.33
N THR A 77 8.81 -7.07 -1.07
CA THR A 77 7.89 -5.96 -0.77
C THR A 77 6.43 -6.38 -0.92
N LEU A 78 6.08 -7.15 -1.95
CA LEU A 78 4.72 -7.72 -2.10
C LEU A 78 4.34 -8.62 -0.91
N LEU A 79 5.28 -9.46 -0.46
CA LEU A 79 5.06 -10.32 0.70
C LEU A 79 4.88 -9.49 1.98
N ARG A 80 5.77 -8.52 2.23
CA ARG A 80 5.68 -7.62 3.40
C ARG A 80 4.35 -6.87 3.41
N ALA A 81 3.91 -6.36 2.25
CA ALA A 81 2.64 -5.66 2.12
C ALA A 81 1.45 -6.59 2.43
N SER A 82 1.50 -7.82 1.95
CA SER A 82 0.44 -8.82 2.19
C SER A 82 0.33 -9.23 3.67
N LEU A 83 1.44 -9.24 4.42
CA LEU A 83 1.45 -9.62 5.84
C LEU A 83 0.75 -8.61 6.75
N VAL A 84 0.81 -7.33 6.40
CA VAL A 84 0.19 -6.25 7.19
C VAL A 84 -1.19 -5.86 6.68
N ALA A 85 -1.58 -6.34 5.50
CA ALA A 85 -2.81 -5.97 4.82
C ALA A 85 -4.05 -6.70 5.39
N PRO A 86 -5.19 -5.99 5.51
CA PRO A 86 -6.49 -6.64 5.61
C PRO A 86 -6.74 -7.56 4.40
N ALA A 87 -7.59 -8.59 4.58
CA ALA A 87 -7.77 -9.65 3.59
C ALA A 87 -8.21 -9.16 2.20
N ASP A 88 -9.07 -8.14 2.14
CA ASP A 88 -9.51 -7.50 0.89
C ASP A 88 -8.36 -6.79 0.17
N VAL A 89 -7.52 -6.06 0.92
CA VAL A 89 -6.32 -5.41 0.39
C VAL A 89 -5.28 -6.46 -0.06
N ALA A 90 -5.07 -7.52 0.71
CA ALA A 90 -4.15 -8.60 0.36
C ALA A 90 -4.55 -9.30 -0.96
N SER A 91 -5.85 -9.49 -1.19
CA SER A 91 -6.38 -10.00 -2.47
C SER A 91 -6.03 -9.10 -3.65
N GLU A 92 -6.13 -7.78 -3.47
CA GLU A 92 -5.76 -6.81 -4.50
C GLU A 92 -4.24 -6.70 -4.68
N ILE A 93 -3.43 -6.89 -3.62
CA ILE A 93 -1.96 -6.99 -3.74
C ILE A 93 -1.58 -8.18 -4.60
N ASN A 94 -2.18 -9.35 -4.37
CA ASN A 94 -1.94 -10.53 -5.20
C ASN A 94 -2.35 -10.29 -6.66
N SER A 95 -3.53 -9.71 -6.89
CA SER A 95 -4.02 -9.38 -8.23
C SER A 95 -3.09 -8.38 -8.95
N PHE A 96 -2.57 -7.40 -8.21
CA PHE A 96 -1.57 -6.46 -8.72
C PHE A 96 -0.26 -7.16 -9.08
N GLY A 97 0.26 -8.02 -8.21
CA GLY A 97 1.45 -8.83 -8.50
C GLY A 97 1.32 -9.66 -9.78
N GLN A 98 0.16 -10.30 -10.00
CA GLN A 98 -0.13 -11.07 -11.22
C GLN A 98 -0.18 -10.20 -12.47
N ALA A 99 -0.79 -9.00 -12.38
CA ALA A 99 -0.82 -8.05 -13.48
C ALA A 99 0.59 -7.54 -13.85
N ILE A 100 1.47 -7.35 -12.84
CA ILE A 100 2.87 -7.03 -13.06
C ILE A 100 3.60 -8.18 -13.74
N ASP A 101 3.43 -9.42 -13.29
CA ASP A 101 4.11 -10.56 -13.91
C ASP A 101 3.73 -10.72 -15.39
N THR A 102 2.45 -10.57 -15.71
CA THR A 102 1.94 -10.57 -17.09
C THR A 102 2.53 -9.43 -17.92
N PHE A 103 2.71 -8.24 -17.33
CA PHE A 103 3.36 -7.12 -18.00
C PHE A 103 4.83 -7.41 -18.27
N LEU A 104 5.56 -7.96 -17.29
CA LEU A 104 6.97 -8.32 -17.43
C LEU A 104 7.19 -9.43 -18.45
N ASP A 105 6.28 -10.38 -18.57
CA ASP A 105 6.29 -11.35 -19.66
C ASP A 105 6.33 -10.64 -21.02
N GLN A 106 5.53 -9.60 -21.22
CA GLN A 106 5.43 -8.88 -22.48
C GLN A 106 6.64 -7.96 -22.74
N VAL A 107 7.03 -7.17 -21.74
CA VAL A 107 8.01 -6.08 -21.93
C VAL A 107 9.46 -6.47 -21.63
N ALA A 108 9.68 -7.57 -20.92
CA ALA A 108 11.01 -7.93 -20.44
C ALA A 108 11.44 -9.33 -20.88
N ARG A 109 10.53 -10.32 -20.83
CA ARG A 109 10.87 -11.72 -21.15
C ARG A 109 10.65 -12.06 -22.63
N SER A 110 9.61 -11.49 -23.24
CA SER A 110 9.29 -11.72 -24.65
C SER A 110 9.97 -10.74 -25.61
N SER A 111 10.40 -9.58 -25.11
CA SER A 111 11.01 -8.50 -25.89
C SER A 111 12.29 -8.03 -25.18
N ASP A 112 13.48 -8.35 -25.69
CA ASP A 112 14.74 -7.84 -25.12
C ASP A 112 14.90 -6.36 -25.53
N PRO A 113 14.88 -5.39 -24.59
CA PRO A 113 14.95 -3.97 -24.93
C PRO A 113 16.20 -3.58 -25.74
N ARG A 114 17.29 -4.38 -25.70
CA ARG A 114 18.51 -4.14 -26.48
C ARG A 114 18.35 -4.47 -27.96
N HIS A 115 17.60 -5.53 -28.27
CA HIS A 115 17.53 -6.11 -29.62
C HIS A 115 16.16 -5.92 -30.27
N ASP A 116 15.10 -5.90 -29.48
CA ASP A 116 13.71 -5.76 -29.90
C ASP A 116 12.94 -4.80 -28.94
N PRO A 117 13.23 -3.50 -28.99
CA PRO A 117 12.56 -2.53 -28.15
C PRO A 117 11.10 -2.33 -28.58
N LEU A 118 10.18 -2.32 -27.61
CA LEU A 118 8.81 -1.92 -27.84
C LEU A 118 8.72 -0.46 -28.29
N THR A 119 7.78 -0.15 -29.18
CA THR A 119 7.43 1.24 -29.45
C THR A 119 6.80 1.89 -28.21
N PRO A 120 6.84 3.23 -28.07
CA PRO A 120 6.19 3.92 -26.97
C PRO A 120 4.72 3.53 -26.79
N GLU A 121 3.97 3.42 -27.89
CA GLU A 121 2.55 3.07 -27.87
C GLU A 121 2.32 1.62 -27.45
N ALA A 122 3.20 0.70 -27.86
CA ALA A 122 3.14 -0.70 -27.45
C ALA A 122 3.44 -0.84 -25.95
N PHE A 123 4.42 -0.10 -25.45
CA PHE A 123 4.76 -0.06 -24.03
C PHE A 123 3.59 0.49 -23.18
N GLU A 124 3.01 1.62 -23.57
CA GLU A 124 1.84 2.18 -22.86
C GLU A 124 0.63 1.23 -22.91
N ARG A 125 0.43 0.52 -24.04
CA ARG A 125 -0.63 -0.49 -24.13
C ARG A 125 -0.41 -1.64 -23.16
N ALA A 126 0.82 -2.12 -23.02
CA ALA A 126 1.17 -3.19 -22.08
C ALA A 126 0.96 -2.75 -20.61
N ARG A 127 1.13 -1.46 -20.32
CA ARG A 127 0.93 -0.87 -18.98
C ARG A 127 -0.52 -0.76 -18.52
N ASN A 128 -1.50 -0.85 -19.42
CA ASN A 128 -2.90 -0.66 -19.06
C ASN A 128 -3.37 -1.62 -17.96
N ALA A 129 -2.99 -2.90 -18.03
CA ALA A 129 -3.38 -3.90 -17.03
C ALA A 129 -2.74 -3.63 -15.65
N PRO A 130 -1.41 -3.42 -15.54
CA PRO A 130 -0.77 -2.91 -14.32
C PRO A 130 -1.44 -1.66 -13.74
N ALA A 131 -1.73 -0.65 -14.57
CA ALA A 131 -2.32 0.60 -14.11
C ALA A 131 -3.74 0.39 -13.55
N GLN A 132 -4.55 -0.46 -14.20
CA GLN A 132 -5.88 -0.81 -13.71
C GLN A 132 -5.80 -1.57 -12.37
N ALA A 133 -4.87 -2.51 -12.25
CA ALA A 133 -4.67 -3.28 -11.01
C ALA A 133 -4.15 -2.39 -9.87
N GLN A 134 -3.22 -1.48 -10.16
CA GLN A 134 -2.76 -0.46 -9.22
C GLN A 134 -3.93 0.38 -8.69
N MET A 135 -4.83 0.83 -9.58
CA MET A 135 -6.00 1.62 -9.19
C MET A 135 -6.94 0.85 -8.26
N LYS A 136 -7.20 -0.44 -8.56
CA LYS A 136 -8.01 -1.30 -7.68
C LYS A 136 -7.38 -1.45 -6.30
N LEU A 137 -6.06 -1.69 -6.25
CA LEU A 137 -5.30 -1.79 -5.00
C LEU A 137 -5.34 -0.49 -4.19
N VAL A 138 -5.10 0.68 -4.82
CA VAL A 138 -5.19 1.98 -4.13
C VAL A 138 -6.59 2.21 -3.57
N ASN A 139 -7.64 1.86 -4.33
CA ASN A 139 -9.02 2.00 -3.86
C ASN A 139 -9.33 1.06 -2.69
N ALA A 140 -8.81 -0.17 -2.69
CA ALA A 140 -8.94 -1.07 -1.56
C ALA A 140 -8.24 -0.54 -0.30
N ILE A 141 -7.01 -0.03 -0.43
CA ILE A 141 -6.26 0.60 0.66
C ILE A 141 -7.02 1.82 1.22
N ARG A 142 -7.58 2.67 0.34
CA ARG A 142 -8.38 3.84 0.77
C ARG A 142 -9.61 3.43 1.59
N ARG A 143 -10.35 2.43 1.10
CA ARG A 143 -11.52 1.88 1.82
C ARG A 143 -11.11 1.29 3.17
N SER A 144 -10.02 0.53 3.23
CA SER A 144 -9.55 -0.07 4.49
C SER A 144 -9.14 0.97 5.54
N LEU A 145 -8.74 2.17 5.10
CA LEU A 145 -8.40 3.30 5.99
C LEU A 145 -9.62 4.11 6.42
N GLY A 146 -10.84 3.74 6.01
CA GLY A 146 -12.08 4.45 6.36
C GLY A 146 -12.39 5.65 5.48
N HIS A 147 -11.80 5.73 4.28
CA HIS A 147 -12.19 6.72 3.28
C HIS A 147 -13.35 6.17 2.44
N ASP A 148 -14.55 6.70 2.66
CA ASP A 148 -15.79 6.33 1.94
C ASP A 148 -16.05 7.15 0.66
N ALA A 149 -15.14 8.06 0.29
CA ALA A 149 -15.35 8.91 -0.88
C ALA A 149 -14.88 8.22 -2.17
N ASP A 150 -15.79 8.16 -3.15
CA ASP A 150 -15.65 7.77 -4.56
C ASP A 150 -14.25 7.31 -4.95
N GLY A 151 -14.13 6.01 -5.24
CA GLY A 151 -12.86 5.41 -5.69
C GLY A 151 -12.25 6.22 -6.83
N LEU A 152 -10.93 6.27 -6.88
CA LEU A 152 -10.22 6.89 -8.00
C LEU A 152 -10.71 6.28 -9.31
N SER A 153 -11.06 7.17 -10.26
CA SER A 153 -11.45 6.81 -11.63
C SER A 153 -10.29 6.93 -12.63
N PHE A 154 -9.12 7.37 -12.16
CA PHE A 154 -7.91 7.55 -12.95
C PHE A 154 -6.70 6.95 -12.22
N GLY A 155 -5.71 6.47 -12.99
CA GLY A 155 -4.45 5.96 -12.45
C GLY A 155 -3.56 7.08 -11.88
N ILE A 156 -2.78 6.77 -10.85
CA ILE A 156 -1.82 7.70 -10.23
C ILE A 156 -0.41 7.20 -10.48
N GLY A 157 0.43 8.07 -11.04
CA GLY A 157 1.82 7.75 -11.42
C GLY A 157 1.87 7.20 -12.84
N GLY A 158 2.44 8.01 -13.74
CA GLY A 158 2.62 7.72 -15.16
C GLY A 158 4.00 7.21 -15.48
#